data_AF-A0AAV0AGA9-F1
#
_entry.id   AF-A0AAV0AGA9-F1
#
_cell.length_a   1.000
_cell.length_b   1.000
_cell.length_c   1.000
_cell.angle_alpha   90.00
_cell.angle_beta   90.00
_cell.angle_gamma   90.00
#
_symmetry.space_group_name_H-M   'P 1'
#
loop_
_entity.id
_entity.type
_entity.pdbx_description
1 polymer ?
#
loop_
_entity_poly.entity_id
_entity_poly.type
_entity_poly.pdbx_seq_one_letter_code
_entity_poly.pdbx_strand_id
1 'polypeptide(L)'
;MSTQSQYMTHTNDGDQRKTSRNQSDQSKTNRYEEGKVGSHQSDDPKDQRSIANRLEAKIRESSKPQETDEKDPNVLRKTQNPTDLAKEHGNEPSKGARIDEQIKFEEMAEVCMVFPQR
;
A
#
# COMPACT_ATOMS: atom_id res chain seq x y z
N MET A 1 25.53 13.02 53.03
CA MET A 1 25.69 14.24 52.20
C MET A 1 25.23 13.88 50.79
N SER A 2 24.20 14.52 50.28
CA SER A 2 23.54 14.16 49.01
C SER A 2 24.05 15.04 47.87
N THR A 3 24.70 14.46 46.87
CA THR A 3 25.14 15.16 45.65
C THR A 3 24.04 15.13 44.60
N GLN A 4 23.24 16.19 44.50
CA GLN A 4 22.36 16.39 43.35
C GLN A 4 23.16 17.03 42.21
N SER A 5 23.40 16.29 41.13
CA SER A 5 23.94 16.85 39.88
C SER A 5 22.81 17.50 39.09
N GLN A 6 22.81 18.83 38.98
CA GLN A 6 21.93 19.53 38.06
C GLN A 6 22.54 19.52 36.65
N TYR A 7 21.87 18.85 35.71
CA TYR A 7 22.19 18.95 34.29
C TYR A 7 21.56 20.24 33.75
N MET A 8 22.40 21.18 33.31
CA MET A 8 21.93 22.37 32.61
C MET A 8 21.56 22.01 31.17
N THR A 9 20.27 22.11 30.83
CA THR A 9 19.79 22.03 29.44
C THR A 9 19.97 23.39 28.77
N HIS A 10 20.89 23.49 27.81
CA HIS A 10 21.07 24.68 26.97
C HIS A 10 20.07 24.66 25.81
N THR A 11 18.78 24.83 26.09
CA THR A 11 17.80 25.16 25.05
C THR A 11 17.63 26.68 25.06
N ASN A 12 18.37 27.33 24.17
CA ASN A 12 18.28 28.77 23.95
C ASN A 12 16.94 29.04 23.23
N ASP A 13 15.88 29.32 24.01
CA ASP A 13 14.50 29.52 23.53
C ASP A 13 14.34 30.69 22.53
N GLY A 14 15.41 31.45 22.28
CA GLY A 14 15.47 32.53 21.28
C GLY A 14 15.73 32.09 19.83
N ASP A 15 16.11 30.84 19.56
CA ASP A 15 16.37 30.34 18.18
C ASP A 15 15.14 29.67 17.54
N GLN A 16 14.02 29.55 18.27
CA GLN A 16 12.80 28.99 17.71
C GLN A 16 11.93 30.09 17.09
N ARG A 17 12.01 30.27 15.77
CA ARG A 17 11.01 31.06 15.03
C ARG A 17 9.65 30.35 15.09
N LYS A 18 8.66 30.96 15.75
CA LYS A 18 7.27 30.49 15.70
C LYS A 18 6.66 30.89 14.35
N THR A 19 6.90 30.10 13.30
CA THR A 19 6.14 30.24 12.05
C THR A 19 4.68 29.95 12.35
N SER A 20 3.76 30.85 11.96
CA SER A 20 2.34 30.56 12.08
C SER A 20 2.00 29.35 11.20
N ARG A 21 1.10 28.48 11.66
CA ARG A 21 0.65 27.29 10.90
C ARG A 21 0.27 27.69 9.45
N ASN A 22 -0.36 28.85 9.29
CA ASN A 22 -0.76 29.43 8.01
C ASN A 22 0.42 29.73 7.06
N GLN A 23 1.58 30.18 7.54
CA GLN A 23 2.77 30.37 6.69
C GLN A 23 3.40 29.03 6.27
N SER A 24 3.32 28.01 7.13
CA SER A 24 3.85 26.69 6.81
C SER A 24 3.02 25.94 5.77
N ASP A 25 1.72 26.23 5.68
CA ASP A 25 0.80 25.57 4.74
C ASP A 25 0.77 26.25 3.36
N GLN A 26 0.95 27.57 3.27
CA GLN A 26 1.03 28.29 1.99
C GLN A 26 2.23 27.87 1.11
N SER A 27 3.29 27.34 1.71
CA SER A 27 4.46 26.86 0.97
C SER A 27 4.39 25.38 0.58
N LYS A 28 3.35 24.65 1.00
CA LYS A 28 3.19 23.21 0.67
C LYS A 28 2.43 22.97 -0.63
N THR A 29 1.59 23.91 -1.06
CA THR A 29 0.68 23.72 -2.20
C THR A 29 1.40 23.59 -3.54
N ASN A 30 2.58 24.18 -3.70
CA ASN A 30 3.35 24.16 -4.96
C ASN A 30 4.76 23.57 -4.81
N ARG A 31 5.02 22.80 -3.74
CA ARG A 31 6.42 22.46 -3.42
C ARG A 31 7.00 21.40 -4.36
N TYR A 32 6.16 20.49 -4.89
CA TYR A 32 6.57 19.45 -5.84
C TYR A 32 5.41 19.07 -6.77
N GLU A 33 5.68 19.01 -8.07
CA GLU A 33 4.78 18.38 -9.05
C GLU A 33 4.96 16.85 -8.96
N GLU A 34 3.86 16.10 -8.92
CA GLU A 34 3.90 14.64 -8.95
C GLU A 34 4.49 14.15 -10.29
N GLY A 35 5.37 13.16 -10.24
CA GLY A 35 5.95 12.57 -11.46
C GLY A 35 4.87 11.89 -12.30
N LYS A 36 4.89 12.10 -13.62
CA LYS A 36 3.90 11.46 -14.51
C LYS A 36 4.09 9.93 -14.53
N VAL A 37 2.99 9.20 -14.44
CA VAL A 37 2.98 7.74 -14.61
C VAL A 37 3.58 7.38 -15.97
N GLY A 38 4.49 6.41 -15.99
CA GLY A 38 5.19 5.99 -17.22
C GLY A 38 6.29 6.93 -17.73
N SER A 39 6.76 7.89 -16.91
CA SER A 39 7.90 8.75 -17.27
C SER A 39 9.23 7.99 -17.46
N HIS A 40 9.33 6.78 -16.90
CA HIS A 40 10.48 5.91 -17.09
C HIS A 40 10.25 5.02 -18.32
N GLN A 41 11.07 5.20 -19.35
CA GLN A 41 11.09 4.31 -20.50
C GLN A 41 12.04 3.15 -20.22
N SER A 42 11.55 1.91 -20.35
CA SER A 42 12.39 0.73 -20.17
C SER A 42 13.46 0.57 -21.24
N ASP A 43 13.31 1.23 -22.39
CA ASP A 43 14.27 1.23 -23.50
C ASP A 43 15.23 2.43 -23.49
N ASP A 44 15.31 3.20 -22.40
CA ASP A 44 16.12 4.43 -22.35
C ASP A 44 17.59 4.14 -22.75
N PRO A 45 18.13 4.81 -23.80
CA PRO A 45 19.53 4.64 -24.20
C PRO A 45 20.53 5.03 -23.11
N LYS A 46 20.13 5.87 -22.15
CA LYS A 46 20.96 6.29 -21.01
C LYS A 46 20.88 5.31 -19.84
N ASP A 47 20.05 4.28 -19.95
CA ASP A 47 19.94 3.25 -18.93
C ASP A 47 21.23 2.39 -18.87
N GLN A 48 21.78 2.24 -17.68
CA GLN A 48 22.97 1.44 -17.42
C GLN A 48 22.68 -0.07 -17.33
N ARG A 49 21.41 -0.49 -17.41
CA ARG A 49 21.03 -1.91 -17.54
C ARG A 49 21.62 -2.50 -18.82
N SER A 50 22.14 -3.72 -18.70
CA SER A 50 22.62 -4.51 -19.83
C SER A 50 21.52 -4.73 -20.88
N ILE A 51 21.91 -4.92 -22.14
CA ILE A 51 20.97 -5.09 -23.28
C ILE A 51 19.99 -6.25 -23.04
N ALA A 52 20.47 -7.38 -22.52
CA ALA A 52 19.63 -8.53 -22.19
C ALA A 52 18.53 -8.16 -21.17
N ASN A 53 18.91 -7.51 -20.06
CA ASN A 53 17.97 -7.10 -19.01
C ASN A 53 16.96 -6.06 -19.52
N ARG A 54 17.37 -5.20 -20.45
CA ARG A 54 16.49 -4.21 -21.09
C ARG A 54 15.42 -4.89 -21.95
N LEU A 55 15.83 -5.86 -22.77
CA LEU A 55 14.92 -6.65 -23.59
C LEU A 55 13.96 -7.48 -22.73
N GLU A 56 14.46 -8.13 -21.68
CA GLU A 56 13.62 -8.88 -20.74
C GLU A 56 12.59 -8.00 -20.05
N ALA A 57 12.99 -6.79 -19.62
CA ALA A 57 12.07 -5.82 -19.01
C ALA A 57 10.96 -5.41 -19.99
N LYS A 58 11.31 -5.11 -21.25
CA LYS A 58 10.33 -4.77 -22.30
C LYS A 58 9.37 -5.93 -22.59
N ILE A 59 9.90 -7.15 -22.69
CA ILE A 59 9.08 -8.34 -22.90
C ILE A 59 8.11 -8.51 -21.72
N ARG A 60 8.59 -8.38 -20.49
CA ARG A 60 7.77 -8.48 -19.28
C ARG A 60 6.69 -7.41 -19.21
N GLU A 61 7.00 -6.18 -19.60
CA GLU A 61 6.00 -5.10 -19.73
C GLU A 61 4.94 -5.41 -20.78
N SER A 62 5.33 -5.92 -21.95
CA SER A 62 4.37 -6.34 -22.98
C SER A 62 3.50 -7.55 -22.57
N SER A 63 4.01 -8.38 -21.65
CA SER A 63 3.32 -9.56 -21.13
C SER A 63 2.35 -9.22 -20.00
N LYS A 64 2.51 -8.06 -19.37
CA LYS A 64 1.57 -7.59 -18.37
C LYS A 64 0.35 -7.01 -19.10
N PRO A 65 -0.88 -7.43 -18.77
CA PRO A 65 -2.04 -6.65 -19.19
C PRO A 65 -1.82 -5.23 -18.68
N GLN A 66 -2.05 -4.22 -19.54
CA GLN A 66 -2.00 -2.82 -19.11
C GLN A 66 -2.76 -2.72 -17.81
N GLU A 67 -2.05 -2.42 -16.72
CA GLU A 67 -2.65 -2.13 -15.43
C GLU A 67 -3.46 -0.86 -15.64
N THR A 68 -4.70 -1.02 -16.12
CA THR A 68 -5.77 -0.08 -15.82
C THR A 68 -5.74 0.06 -14.30
N ASP A 69 -5.62 1.28 -13.81
CA ASP A 69 -5.50 1.71 -12.41
C ASP A 69 -6.58 1.17 -11.44
N GLU A 70 -7.36 0.15 -11.80
CA GLU A 70 -8.55 -0.29 -11.06
C GLU A 70 -8.41 -1.62 -10.32
N LYS A 71 -7.35 -2.40 -10.52
CA LYS A 71 -7.28 -3.75 -9.94
C LYS A 71 -5.92 -4.06 -9.36
N ASP A 72 -5.64 -3.42 -8.23
CA ASP A 72 -4.73 -3.92 -7.21
C ASP A 72 -4.89 -5.46 -7.14
N PRO A 73 -3.84 -6.28 -7.40
CA PRO A 73 -3.98 -7.73 -7.50
C PRO A 73 -4.47 -8.37 -6.18
N ASN A 74 -4.33 -7.65 -5.07
CA ASN A 74 -4.98 -7.96 -3.81
C ASN A 74 -6.51 -7.83 -3.89
N VAL A 75 -7.05 -6.88 -4.64
CA VAL A 75 -8.50 -6.63 -4.79
C VAL A 75 -9.16 -7.70 -5.67
N LEU A 76 -8.48 -8.19 -6.71
CA LEU A 76 -9.08 -9.22 -7.58
C LEU A 76 -9.23 -10.56 -6.87
N ARG A 77 -8.27 -10.92 -6.00
CA ARG A 77 -8.33 -12.14 -5.17
C ARG A 77 -9.18 -12.01 -3.91
N LYS A 78 -9.46 -10.79 -3.43
CA LYS A 78 -10.40 -10.55 -2.30
C LYS A 78 -11.82 -11.05 -2.56
N THR A 79 -12.19 -11.31 -3.81
CA THR A 79 -13.52 -11.86 -4.15
C THR A 79 -13.63 -13.37 -3.91
N GLN A 80 -12.51 -14.08 -3.84
CA GLN A 80 -12.45 -15.50 -3.44
C GLN A 80 -12.37 -15.59 -1.91
N ASN A 81 -12.64 -16.77 -1.34
CA ASN A 81 -12.88 -16.92 0.09
C ASN A 81 -11.76 -16.26 0.91
N PRO A 82 -12.07 -15.64 2.07
CA PRO A 82 -11.10 -14.87 2.85
C PRO A 82 -9.90 -15.71 3.32
N THR A 83 -10.06 -17.04 3.31
CA THR A 83 -9.08 -18.05 3.73
C THR A 83 -8.12 -18.46 2.60
N ASP A 84 -8.48 -18.25 1.33
CA ASP A 84 -7.75 -18.82 0.19
C ASP A 84 -6.38 -18.19 0.01
N LEU A 85 -6.26 -16.88 0.23
CA LEU A 85 -4.97 -16.19 0.13
C LEU A 85 -3.95 -16.74 1.15
N ALA A 86 -4.38 -17.00 2.38
CA ALA A 86 -3.52 -17.56 3.41
C ALA A 86 -3.06 -18.98 3.04
N LYS A 87 -3.97 -19.81 2.52
CA LYS A 87 -3.68 -21.18 2.04
C LYS A 87 -2.70 -21.18 0.87
N GLU A 88 -2.90 -20.31 -0.12
CA GLU A 88 -2.00 -20.17 -1.29
C GLU A 88 -0.57 -19.80 -0.87
N HIS A 89 -0.43 -18.97 0.17
CA HIS A 89 0.86 -18.58 0.73
C HIS A 89 1.42 -19.58 1.75
N GLY A 90 0.76 -20.72 1.99
CA GLY A 90 1.20 -21.75 2.94
C GLY A 90 1.10 -21.33 4.42
N ASN A 91 0.35 -20.26 4.71
CA ASN A 91 0.16 -19.73 6.05
C ASN A 91 -1.17 -20.20 6.64
N GLU A 92 -1.23 -20.24 7.97
CA GLU A 92 -2.52 -20.44 8.63
C GLU A 92 -3.42 -19.20 8.48
N PRO A 93 -4.70 -19.39 8.11
CA PRO A 93 -5.65 -18.28 8.02
C PRO A 93 -5.91 -17.68 9.40
N SER A 94 -6.08 -16.35 9.44
CA SER A 94 -6.34 -15.61 10.67
C SER A 94 -7.67 -16.01 11.30
N LYS A 95 -7.83 -15.78 12.60
CA LYS A 95 -9.09 -16.05 13.31
C LYS A 95 -10.27 -15.30 12.68
N GLY A 96 -10.06 -14.06 12.22
CA GLY A 96 -11.08 -13.27 11.53
C GLY A 96 -11.50 -13.89 10.20
N ALA A 97 -10.54 -14.30 9.36
CA ALA A 97 -10.85 -14.93 8.07
C ALA A 97 -11.67 -16.23 8.21
N ARG A 98 -11.40 -17.02 9.25
CA ARG A 98 -12.19 -18.24 9.56
C ARG A 98 -13.64 -17.91 9.95
N ILE A 99 -13.83 -16.86 10.76
CA ILE A 99 -15.16 -16.42 11.20
C ILE A 99 -15.93 -15.84 10.01
N ASP A 100 -15.29 -15.03 9.18
CA ASP A 100 -15.90 -14.45 7.98
C ASP A 100 -16.34 -15.54 6.98
N GLU A 101 -15.55 -16.62 6.83
CA GLU A 101 -15.93 -17.79 6.03
C GLU A 101 -17.14 -18.52 6.63
N GLN A 102 -17.17 -18.73 7.95
CA GLN A 102 -18.30 -19.36 8.63
C GLN A 102 -19.60 -18.56 8.50
N ILE A 103 -19.54 -17.24 8.71
CA ILE A 103 -20.70 -16.34 8.57
C ILE A 103 -21.24 -16.40 7.15
N LYS A 104 -20.37 -16.37 6.13
CA LYS A 104 -20.79 -16.51 4.72
C LYS A 104 -21.53 -17.82 4.46
N PHE A 105 -21.08 -18.93 5.04
CA PHE A 105 -21.76 -20.22 4.89
C PHE A 105 -23.14 -20.24 5.56
N GLU A 106 -23.24 -19.68 6.76
CA GLU A 106 -24.51 -19.57 7.51
C GLU A 106 -25.51 -18.65 6.78
N GLU A 107 -25.08 -17.49 6.31
CA GLU A 107 -25.90 -16.55 5.52
C GLU A 107 -26.37 -17.18 4.20
N MET A 108 -25.50 -17.89 3.48
CA MET A 108 -25.89 -18.60 2.25
C MET A 108 -26.91 -19.70 2.52
N ALA A 109 -26.77 -20.45 3.61
CA ALA A 109 -27.70 -21.50 3.99
C ALA A 109 -29.08 -20.91 4.37
N GLU A 110 -29.09 -19.82 5.12
CA GLU A 110 -30.33 -19.13 5.51
C GLU A 110 -31.05 -18.53 4.30
N VAL A 111 -30.33 -17.84 3.39
CA VAL A 111 -30.90 -17.30 2.15
C VAL A 111 -31.45 -18.40 1.24
N CYS A 112 -30.74 -19.54 1.14
CA CYS A 112 -31.20 -20.69 0.35
C CYS A 112 -32.47 -21.34 0.93
N MET A 113 -32.60 -21.40 2.26
CA MET A 113 -33.81 -21.92 2.90
C MET A 113 -34.98 -20.94 2.86
N VAL A 114 -34.71 -19.63 2.85
CA VAL A 114 -35.75 -18.57 2.81
C VAL A 114 -36.33 -18.38 1.41
N PHE A 115 -35.61 -18.74 0.34
CA PHE A 115 -36.09 -18.66 -1.04
C PHE A 115 -36.27 -20.06 -1.65
N PRO A 116 -37.33 -20.82 -1.28
CA PRO A 116 -37.67 -22.04 -2.00
C PRO A 116 -37.98 -21.65 -3.46
N GLN A 117 -37.34 -22.36 -4.40
CA GLN A 117 -37.51 -22.20 -5.84
C GLN A 117 -38.99 -22.00 -6.18
N ARG A 118 -39.31 -20.80 -6.68
CA ARG A 118 -40.66 -20.42 -7.10
C ARG A 118 -40.97 -21.00 -8.48
#